data_AF-A0A379PI17-F1
#
_entry.id   AF-A0A379PI17-F1
#
_cell.length_a   1.000
_cell.length_b   1.000
_cell.length_c   1.000
_cell.angle_alpha   90.00
_cell.angle_beta   90.00
_cell.angle_gamma   90.00
#
_symmetry.space_group_name_H-M   'P 1'
#
loop_
_entity.id
_entity.type
_entity.pdbx_description
1 polymer ?
#
loop_
_entity_poly.entity_id
_entity_poly.type
_entity_poly.pdbx_seq_one_letter_code
_entity_poly.pdbx_strand_id
1 'polypeptide(L)'
;MGWKALKDAYGITHNVCVTSVGICIGSGYVHDLVVVDPVSGRVRENEAFGRILSQYYPALAEASPAEILGQVQAEDTFEASIPVYTYEGAEIIEKRCEVLGWPNTTHDGDLMYDNKYSADRDVVIGWAKRSAMLEAKHLGEAIERLQIQLCDLQNRLASARTCRVRLDAEHPAVPATEY
;
A
#
# COMPACT_ATOMS: atom_id res chain seq x y z
N MET A 1 9.69 10.44 -12.44
CA MET A 1 10.67 10.41 -11.33
C MET A 1 11.72 9.42 -11.75
N GLY A 2 13.00 9.84 -11.79
CA GLY A 2 14.12 9.10 -12.36
C GLY A 2 14.60 7.93 -11.50
N TRP A 3 13.76 6.91 -11.29
CA TRP A 3 14.13 5.76 -10.46
C TRP A 3 15.12 4.84 -11.19
N LYS A 4 15.01 4.73 -12.51
CA LYS A 4 15.94 3.95 -13.33
C LYS A 4 17.27 4.69 -13.51
N ALA A 5 17.24 6.00 -13.73
CA ALA A 5 18.44 6.84 -13.76
C ALA A 5 19.25 6.70 -12.47
N LEU A 6 18.59 6.74 -11.31
CA LEU A 6 19.21 6.46 -10.02
C LEU A 6 19.79 5.03 -9.96
N LYS A 7 19.01 4.03 -10.39
CA LYS A 7 19.44 2.62 -10.42
C LYS A 7 20.72 2.44 -11.24
N ASP A 8 20.75 3.00 -12.43
CA ASP A 8 21.83 2.86 -13.40
C ASP A 8 23.07 3.65 -12.96
N ALA A 9 22.90 4.88 -12.46
CA ALA A 9 23.99 5.75 -12.00
C ALA A 9 24.81 5.14 -10.87
N TYR A 10 24.17 4.38 -9.98
CA TYR A 10 24.82 3.76 -8.83
C TYR A 10 24.98 2.23 -8.94
N GLY A 11 24.68 1.65 -10.12
CA GLY A 11 24.83 0.22 -10.36
C GLY A 11 24.02 -0.65 -9.41
N ILE A 12 22.79 -0.22 -9.08
CA ILE A 12 21.93 -0.88 -8.11
C ILE A 12 21.43 -2.21 -8.67
N THR A 13 21.80 -3.31 -8.02
CA THR A 13 21.44 -4.69 -8.41
C THR A 13 20.16 -5.20 -7.76
N HIS A 14 19.80 -4.61 -6.63
CA HIS A 14 18.53 -4.87 -5.93
C HIS A 14 17.35 -4.28 -6.71
N ASN A 15 16.14 -4.69 -6.36
CA ASN A 15 14.91 -4.14 -6.94
C ASN A 15 14.77 -2.68 -6.54
N VAL A 16 14.37 -1.84 -7.49
CA VAL A 16 14.09 -0.42 -7.25
C VAL A 16 12.63 -0.14 -7.60
N CYS A 17 11.89 0.42 -6.67
CA CYS A 17 10.50 0.81 -6.88
C CYS A 17 10.17 2.13 -6.19
N VAL A 18 9.15 2.82 -6.68
CA VAL A 18 8.63 4.06 -6.12
C VAL A 18 7.43 3.71 -5.25
N THR A 19 7.43 4.22 -4.02
CA THR A 19 6.34 4.02 -3.05
C THR A 19 5.97 5.35 -2.41
N SER A 20 4.95 5.34 -1.54
CA SER A 20 4.58 6.51 -0.75
C SER A 20 5.66 6.99 0.23
N VAL A 21 6.62 6.14 0.61
CA VAL A 21 7.71 6.50 1.52
C VAL A 21 8.97 6.99 0.79
N GLY A 22 9.03 6.85 -0.53
CA GLY A 22 10.15 7.25 -1.37
C GLY A 22 10.56 6.18 -2.39
N ILE A 23 11.74 6.35 -2.99
CA ILE A 23 12.34 5.36 -3.88
C ILE A 23 13.00 4.29 -3.00
N CYS A 24 12.48 3.08 -3.07
CA CYS A 24 12.89 1.96 -2.26
C CYS A 24 13.86 1.07 -3.06
N ILE A 25 14.99 0.74 -2.47
CA ILE A 25 15.97 -0.22 -2.98
C ILE A 25 15.92 -1.43 -2.04
N GLY A 26 15.57 -2.60 -2.57
CA GLY A 26 15.42 -3.77 -1.74
C GLY A 26 15.21 -5.08 -2.48
N SER A 27 14.73 -6.07 -1.75
CA SER A 27 14.38 -7.39 -2.28
C SER A 27 12.88 -7.51 -2.52
N GLY A 28 12.45 -8.62 -3.13
CA GLY A 28 11.02 -8.94 -3.23
C GLY A 28 10.33 -9.18 -1.88
N TYR A 29 11.08 -9.42 -0.79
CA TYR A 29 10.53 -9.65 0.55
C TYR A 29 10.54 -8.39 1.42
N VAL A 30 11.60 -7.58 1.29
CA VAL A 30 11.80 -6.33 2.02
C VAL A 30 12.24 -5.29 1.01
N HIS A 31 11.31 -4.47 0.54
CA HIS A 31 11.58 -3.50 -0.53
C HIS A 31 12.27 -2.24 0.01
N ASP A 32 12.15 -1.93 1.29
CA ASP A 32 12.63 -0.71 1.94
C ASP A 32 13.97 -0.89 2.67
N LEU A 33 14.87 -1.76 2.19
CA LEU A 33 16.21 -1.92 2.78
C LEU A 33 16.99 -0.62 2.79
N VAL A 34 16.85 0.16 1.71
CA VAL A 34 17.31 1.54 1.60
C VAL A 34 16.20 2.36 0.98
N VAL A 35 15.92 3.53 1.56
CA VAL A 35 14.90 4.46 1.06
C VAL A 35 15.57 5.79 0.73
N VAL A 36 15.35 6.26 -0.50
CA VAL A 36 15.76 7.58 -0.97
C VAL A 36 14.54 8.50 -0.98
N ASP A 37 14.64 9.61 -0.25
CA ASP A 37 13.64 10.67 -0.28
C ASP A 37 13.74 11.43 -1.61
N PRO A 38 12.69 11.40 -2.45
CA PRO A 38 12.75 12.02 -3.77
C PRO A 38 12.74 13.55 -3.74
N VAL A 39 12.46 14.17 -2.59
CA VAL A 39 12.45 15.63 -2.42
C VAL A 39 13.80 16.13 -1.94
N SER A 40 14.37 15.50 -0.92
CA SER A 40 15.62 15.97 -0.30
C SER A 40 16.88 15.26 -0.80
N GLY A 41 16.76 14.14 -1.49
CA GLY A 41 17.88 13.28 -1.87
C GLY A 41 18.52 12.54 -0.68
N ARG A 42 17.91 12.61 0.51
CA ARG A 42 18.42 11.92 1.70
C ARG A 42 18.19 10.41 1.58
N VAL A 43 19.17 9.66 2.04
CA VAL A 43 19.13 8.19 2.06
C VAL A 43 18.98 7.72 3.50
N ARG A 44 18.10 6.75 3.71
CA ARG A 44 17.88 6.10 5.01
C ARG A 44 17.99 4.59 4.83
N GLU A 45 18.78 3.95 5.68
CA GLU A 45 18.80 2.48 5.78
C GLU A 45 17.68 1.97 6.68
N ASN A 46 17.24 0.75 6.43
CA ASN A 46 16.39 0.01 7.35
C ASN A 46 17.18 -0.37 8.62
N GLU A 47 16.65 -0.02 9.79
CA GLU A 47 17.31 -0.27 11.08
C GLU A 47 17.50 -1.78 11.38
N ALA A 48 16.57 -2.62 10.93
CA ALA A 48 16.62 -4.06 11.18
C ALA A 48 17.63 -4.80 10.28
N PHE A 49 17.95 -4.24 9.11
CA PHE A 49 18.82 -4.83 8.09
C PHE A 49 19.98 -3.91 7.73
N GLY A 50 20.53 -3.18 8.71
CA GLY A 50 21.54 -2.15 8.47
C GLY A 50 22.79 -2.65 7.72
N ARG A 51 23.57 -1.69 7.19
CA ARG A 51 24.81 -1.87 6.39
C ARG A 51 24.62 -2.26 4.92
N ILE A 52 23.39 -2.40 4.41
CA ILE A 52 23.18 -2.71 2.99
C ILE A 52 23.77 -1.63 2.09
N LEU A 53 23.58 -0.35 2.44
CA LEU A 53 24.04 0.77 1.64
C LEU A 53 25.57 0.81 1.59
N SER A 54 26.26 0.78 2.73
CA SER A 54 27.73 0.82 2.75
C SER A 54 28.39 -0.44 2.21
N GLN A 55 27.74 -1.60 2.33
CA GLN A 55 28.28 -2.88 1.85
C GLN A 55 28.12 -3.06 0.34
N TYR A 56 26.94 -2.75 -0.21
CA TYR A 56 26.62 -3.04 -1.61
C TYR A 56 26.68 -1.80 -2.51
N TYR A 57 26.45 -0.61 -1.96
CA TYR A 57 26.34 0.64 -2.72
C TYR A 57 27.18 1.77 -2.10
N PRO A 58 28.50 1.60 -1.91
CA PRO A 58 29.35 2.60 -1.29
C PRO A 58 29.31 3.95 -2.02
N ALA A 59 29.22 3.94 -3.36
CA ALA A 59 29.09 5.16 -4.16
C ALA A 59 27.80 5.94 -3.85
N LEU A 60 26.69 5.26 -3.59
CA LEU A 60 25.44 5.90 -3.17
C LEU A 60 25.52 6.37 -1.70
N ALA A 61 26.25 5.65 -0.85
CA ALA A 61 26.49 6.03 0.54
C ALA A 61 27.32 7.32 0.67
N GLU A 62 28.29 7.50 -0.22
CA GLU A 62 29.21 8.65 -0.26
C GLU A 62 28.65 9.84 -1.07
N ALA A 63 27.63 9.61 -1.90
CA ALA A 63 27.02 10.65 -2.71
C ALA A 63 26.33 11.72 -1.84
N SER A 64 26.50 12.97 -2.23
CA SER A 64 25.78 14.08 -1.62
C SER A 64 24.29 14.02 -1.98
N PRO A 65 23.39 14.54 -1.11
CA PRO A 65 21.97 14.60 -1.43
C PRO A 65 21.66 15.35 -2.74
N ALA A 66 22.49 16.31 -3.13
CA ALA A 66 22.34 17.04 -4.39
C ALA A 66 22.63 16.16 -5.61
N GLU A 67 23.65 15.30 -5.56
CA GLU A 67 23.95 14.35 -6.65
C GLU A 67 22.83 13.33 -6.81
N ILE A 68 22.36 12.78 -5.69
CA ILE A 68 21.24 11.83 -5.65
C ILE A 68 19.98 12.47 -6.22
N LEU A 69 19.65 13.69 -5.77
CA LEU A 69 18.49 14.42 -6.26
C LEU A 69 18.59 14.70 -7.76
N GLY A 70 19.79 14.99 -8.27
CA GLY A 70 20.05 15.14 -9.71
C GLY A 70 19.64 13.90 -10.50
N GLN A 71 19.92 12.69 -9.99
CA GLN A 71 19.50 11.45 -10.63
C GLN A 71 17.99 11.20 -10.50
N VAL A 72 17.41 11.47 -9.33
CA VAL A 72 15.96 11.32 -9.09
C VAL A 72 15.12 12.26 -9.96
N GLN A 73 15.67 13.44 -10.31
CA GLN A 73 15.03 14.41 -11.19
C GLN A 73 15.33 14.18 -12.67
N ALA A 74 16.33 13.37 -13.00
CA ALA A 74 16.62 13.01 -14.38
C ALA A 74 15.45 12.21 -14.99
N GLU A 75 15.30 12.33 -16.31
CA GLU A 75 14.34 11.54 -17.05
C GLU A 75 14.86 10.11 -17.21
N ASP A 76 14.00 9.12 -16.91
CA ASP A 76 14.33 7.72 -17.13
C ASP A 76 14.35 7.40 -18.62
N THR A 77 15.31 6.58 -19.04
CA THR A 77 15.40 6.08 -20.41
C THR A 77 15.11 4.59 -20.42
N PHE A 78 14.15 4.15 -21.23
CA PHE A 78 13.72 2.75 -21.31
C PHE A 78 14.01 2.19 -22.71
N GLU A 79 14.60 1.01 -22.78
CA GLU A 79 14.91 0.26 -24.01
C GLU A 79 13.64 -0.33 -24.64
N ALA A 80 12.62 -0.61 -23.83
CA ALA A 80 11.34 -1.14 -24.27
C ALA A 80 10.16 -0.52 -23.50
N SER A 81 8.98 -0.51 -24.14
CA SER A 81 7.74 0.03 -23.59
C SER A 81 6.59 -0.96 -23.81
N ILE A 82 6.70 -2.12 -23.17
CA ILE A 82 5.73 -3.20 -23.25
C ILE A 82 4.48 -2.80 -22.44
N PRO A 83 3.27 -2.88 -23.02
CA PRO A 83 2.05 -2.66 -22.26
C PRO A 83 1.86 -3.74 -21.20
N VAL A 84 1.50 -3.31 -19.99
CA VAL A 84 1.12 -4.20 -18.89
C VAL A 84 -0.08 -3.61 -18.17
N TYR A 85 -1.00 -4.47 -17.75
CA TYR A 85 -2.28 -4.07 -17.18
C TYR A 85 -2.33 -4.39 -15.69
N THR A 86 -2.98 -3.54 -14.91
CA THR A 86 -3.39 -3.75 -13.51
C THR A 86 -4.80 -3.17 -13.33
N TYR A 87 -5.39 -3.28 -12.14
CA TYR A 87 -6.69 -2.68 -11.85
C TYR A 87 -6.71 -1.95 -10.51
N GLU A 88 -7.61 -0.98 -10.40
CA GLU A 88 -8.02 -0.33 -9.15
C GLU A 88 -9.55 -0.25 -9.12
N GLY A 89 -10.18 -1.02 -8.24
CA GLY A 89 -11.63 -1.21 -8.25
C GLY A 89 -12.13 -1.75 -9.60
N ALA A 90 -12.92 -0.95 -10.32
CA ALA A 90 -13.44 -1.27 -11.66
C ALA A 90 -12.57 -0.71 -12.80
N GLU A 91 -11.58 0.12 -12.50
CA GLU A 91 -10.72 0.74 -13.49
C GLU A 91 -9.59 -0.23 -13.90
N ILE A 92 -9.45 -0.45 -15.21
CA ILE A 92 -8.32 -1.21 -15.77
C ILE A 92 -7.29 -0.20 -16.23
N ILE A 93 -6.13 -0.25 -15.60
CA ILE A 93 -5.04 0.70 -15.78
C ILE A 93 -4.01 0.06 -16.69
N GLU A 94 -3.69 0.73 -17.80
CA GLU A 94 -2.56 0.38 -18.65
C GLU A 94 -1.31 1.12 -18.17
N LYS A 95 -0.24 0.37 -17.93
CA LYS A 95 1.10 0.85 -17.62
C LYS A 95 2.09 0.33 -18.66
N ARG A 96 3.35 0.75 -18.53
CA ARG A 96 4.44 0.35 -19.41
C ARG A 96 5.62 -0.18 -18.61
N CYS A 97 6.34 -1.16 -19.15
CA CYS A 97 7.55 -1.73 -18.56
C CYS A 97 8.55 -2.16 -19.63
N GLU A 98 9.82 -2.35 -19.26
CA GLU A 98 10.83 -2.89 -20.18
C GLU A 98 10.78 -4.41 -20.29
N VAL A 99 10.50 -5.08 -19.16
CA VAL A 99 10.50 -6.54 -19.04
C VAL A 99 9.25 -6.96 -18.26
N LEU A 100 8.56 -8.00 -18.74
CA LEU A 100 7.36 -8.52 -18.10
C LEU A 100 7.69 -9.37 -16.87
N GLY A 101 6.75 -9.40 -15.92
CA GLY A 101 6.77 -10.26 -14.74
C GLY A 101 7.63 -9.74 -13.58
N TRP A 102 7.52 -10.41 -12.44
CA TRP A 102 8.38 -10.14 -11.28
C TRP A 102 9.85 -10.48 -11.60
N PRO A 103 10.85 -9.75 -11.07
CA PRO A 103 10.79 -8.61 -10.14
C PRO A 103 10.89 -7.25 -10.85
N ASN A 104 10.30 -7.08 -12.02
CA ASN A 104 10.47 -5.86 -12.80
C ASN A 104 9.62 -4.70 -12.28
N THR A 105 9.97 -3.49 -12.69
CA THR A 105 9.29 -2.27 -12.28
C THR A 105 8.68 -1.60 -13.53
N THR A 106 7.47 -1.06 -13.40
CA THR A 106 6.85 -0.25 -14.45
C THR A 106 7.57 1.09 -14.60
N HIS A 107 7.35 1.78 -15.72
CA HIS A 107 8.00 3.07 -16.01
C HIS A 107 7.71 4.13 -14.95
N ASP A 108 6.53 4.10 -14.34
CA ASP A 108 6.13 4.97 -13.23
C ASP A 108 6.59 4.50 -11.84
N GLY A 109 7.31 3.37 -11.77
CA GLY A 109 7.99 2.93 -10.55
C GLY A 109 7.29 1.86 -9.74
N ASP A 110 6.17 1.29 -10.21
CA ASP A 110 5.51 0.22 -9.46
C ASP A 110 6.23 -1.13 -9.64
N LEU A 111 6.45 -1.83 -8.53
CA LEU A 111 6.96 -3.20 -8.58
C LEU A 111 5.89 -4.17 -9.12
N MET A 112 6.26 -4.94 -10.13
CA MET A 112 5.37 -5.84 -10.85
C MET A 112 5.28 -7.21 -10.18
N TYR A 113 4.29 -7.37 -9.29
CA TYR A 113 3.96 -8.68 -8.75
C TYR A 113 3.11 -9.50 -9.74
N ASP A 114 3.38 -10.81 -9.81
CA ASP A 114 2.73 -11.75 -10.75
C ASP A 114 1.20 -11.82 -10.57
N ASN A 115 0.69 -11.53 -9.38
CA ASN A 115 -0.73 -11.53 -9.06
C ASN A 115 -1.42 -10.16 -9.21
N LYS A 116 -0.69 -9.14 -9.66
CA LYS A 116 -1.19 -7.77 -9.81
C LYS A 116 -1.08 -7.25 -11.25
N TYR A 117 -0.07 -7.71 -12.00
CA TYR A 117 0.20 -7.26 -13.36
C TYR A 117 0.14 -8.40 -14.37
N SER A 118 -0.39 -8.13 -15.57
CA SER A 118 -0.38 -9.06 -16.70
C SER A 118 -0.31 -8.31 -18.03
N ALA A 119 0.36 -8.88 -19.03
CA ALA A 119 0.30 -8.38 -20.40
C ALA A 119 -1.06 -8.67 -21.07
N ASP A 120 -1.82 -9.63 -20.54
CA ASP A 120 -3.17 -9.95 -20.99
C ASP A 120 -4.20 -9.14 -20.20
N ARG A 121 -4.87 -8.22 -20.89
CA ARG A 121 -5.90 -7.36 -20.32
C ARG A 121 -7.10 -8.14 -19.78
N ASP A 122 -7.49 -9.24 -20.41
CA ASP A 122 -8.66 -10.02 -20.01
C ASP A 122 -8.41 -10.78 -18.70
N VAL A 123 -7.17 -11.21 -18.48
CA VAL A 123 -6.73 -11.78 -17.19
C VAL A 123 -6.93 -10.76 -16.06
N VAL A 124 -6.53 -9.51 -16.26
CA VAL A 124 -6.67 -8.43 -15.27
C VAL A 124 -8.14 -8.08 -15.02
N ILE A 125 -8.98 -8.06 -16.05
CA ILE A 125 -10.44 -7.91 -15.90
C ILE A 125 -11.02 -9.06 -15.06
N GLY A 126 -10.55 -10.29 -15.27
CA GLY A 126 -10.92 -11.44 -14.46
C GLY A 126 -10.57 -11.26 -12.98
N TRP A 127 -9.37 -10.74 -12.69
CA TRP A 127 -8.95 -10.41 -11.33
C TRP A 127 -9.82 -9.31 -10.70
N ALA A 128 -10.09 -8.22 -11.43
CA ALA A 128 -10.93 -7.12 -10.96
C ALA A 128 -12.34 -7.60 -10.59
N LYS A 129 -12.98 -8.39 -11.47
CA LYS A 129 -14.29 -9.00 -11.22
C LYS A 129 -14.29 -9.90 -9.99
N ARG A 130 -13.27 -10.76 -9.86
CA ARG A 130 -13.12 -11.64 -8.69
C ARG A 130 -12.96 -10.83 -7.40
N SER A 131 -12.16 -9.77 -7.44
CA SER A 131 -11.94 -8.86 -6.30
C SER A 131 -13.26 -8.24 -5.84
N ALA A 132 -14.02 -7.64 -6.77
CA ALA A 132 -15.31 -7.01 -6.49
C ALA A 132 -16.35 -8.01 -5.94
N MET A 133 -16.38 -9.24 -6.48
CA MET A 133 -17.26 -10.30 -5.99
C MET A 133 -16.93 -10.69 -4.54
N LEU A 134 -15.64 -10.84 -4.21
CA LEU A 134 -15.21 -11.18 -2.86
C LEU A 134 -15.51 -10.06 -1.86
N GLU A 135 -15.28 -8.81 -2.27
CA GLU A 135 -15.62 -7.64 -1.47
C GLU A 135 -17.12 -7.59 -1.18
N ALA A 136 -17.97 -7.72 -2.20
CA ALA A 136 -19.43 -7.74 -2.04
C ALA A 136 -19.89 -8.86 -1.09
N LYS A 137 -19.31 -10.06 -1.22
CA LYS A 137 -19.60 -11.18 -0.32
C LYS A 137 -19.25 -10.84 1.13
N HIS A 138 -18.03 -10.39 1.38
CA HIS A 138 -17.57 -10.10 2.74
C HIS A 138 -18.34 -8.94 3.38
N LEU A 139 -18.71 -7.93 2.60
CA LEU A 139 -19.55 -6.83 3.06
C LEU A 139 -20.96 -7.33 3.40
N GLY A 140 -21.55 -8.21 2.59
CA GLY A 140 -22.83 -8.85 2.90
C GLY A 140 -22.80 -9.59 4.24
N GLU A 141 -21.80 -10.47 4.43
CA GLU A 141 -21.62 -11.20 5.70
C GLU A 141 -21.38 -10.25 6.89
N ALA A 142 -20.66 -9.14 6.68
CA ALA A 142 -20.44 -8.14 7.71
C ALA A 142 -21.72 -7.41 8.11
N ILE A 143 -22.56 -7.04 7.12
CA ILE A 143 -23.86 -6.42 7.35
C ILE A 143 -24.75 -7.32 8.19
N GLU A 144 -24.85 -8.61 7.84
CA GLU A 144 -25.66 -9.57 8.60
C GLU A 144 -25.20 -9.68 10.06
N ARG A 145 -23.89 -9.79 10.29
CA ARG A 145 -23.33 -9.82 11.66
C ARG A 145 -23.65 -8.55 12.43
N LEU A 146 -23.52 -7.38 11.80
CA LEU A 146 -23.78 -6.09 12.43
C LEU A 146 -25.28 -5.90 12.73
N GLN A 147 -26.18 -6.41 11.90
CA GLN A 147 -27.61 -6.37 12.15
C GLN A 147 -28.01 -7.19 13.38
N ILE A 148 -27.40 -8.37 13.57
CA ILE A 148 -27.60 -9.18 14.78
C ILE A 148 -27.14 -8.41 16.01
N GLN A 149 -25.94 -7.84 15.97
CA GLN A 149 -25.41 -7.02 17.08
C GLN A 149 -26.29 -5.80 17.38
N LEU A 150 -26.80 -5.14 16.35
CA LEU A 150 -27.71 -4.01 16.50
C LEU A 150 -29.01 -4.42 17.19
N CYS A 151 -29.59 -5.56 16.81
CA CYS A 151 -30.78 -6.11 17.44
C CYS A 151 -30.55 -6.40 18.93
N ASP A 152 -29.44 -7.05 19.27
CA ASP A 152 -29.07 -7.34 20.66
C ASP A 152 -28.93 -6.06 21.49
N LEU A 153 -28.28 -5.03 20.94
CA LEU A 153 -28.13 -3.73 21.59
C LEU A 153 -29.48 -3.01 21.76
N GLN A 154 -30.35 -3.08 20.77
CA GLN A 154 -31.71 -2.52 20.86
C GLN A 154 -32.53 -3.21 21.95
N ASN A 155 -32.45 -4.54 22.07
CA ASN A 155 -33.12 -5.32 23.11
C ASN A 155 -32.60 -4.95 24.51
N ARG A 156 -31.28 -4.82 24.66
CA ARG A 156 -30.63 -4.37 25.91
C ARG A 156 -31.05 -2.95 26.28
N LEU A 157 -31.09 -2.04 25.31
CA LEU A 157 -31.54 -0.66 25.51
C LEU A 157 -33.00 -0.60 25.95
N ALA A 158 -33.90 -1.35 25.30
CA ALA A 158 -35.31 -1.42 25.67
C ALA A 158 -35.48 -1.98 27.09
N SER A 159 -34.73 -3.03 27.44
CA SER A 159 -34.72 -3.60 28.79
C SER A 159 -34.25 -2.57 29.83
N ALA A 160 -33.14 -1.88 29.57
CA ALA A 160 -32.61 -0.85 30.47
C ALA A 160 -33.61 0.32 30.65
N ARG A 161 -34.26 0.76 29.58
CA ARG A 161 -35.32 1.79 29.64
C ARG A 161 -36.51 1.33 30.47
N THR A 162 -36.94 0.08 30.29
CA THR A 162 -38.06 -0.50 31.07
C THR A 162 -37.70 -0.58 32.55
N CYS A 163 -36.49 -1.06 32.88
CA CYS A 163 -35.99 -1.09 34.25
C CYS A 163 -35.97 0.31 34.88
N ARG A 164 -35.48 1.31 34.16
CA ARG A 164 -35.47 2.70 34.64
C ARG A 164 -36.88 3.19 34.94
N VAL A 165 -37.82 3.04 34.00
CA VAL A 165 -39.22 3.46 34.20
C VAL A 165 -39.84 2.78 35.42
N ARG A 166 -39.58 1.48 35.62
CA ARG A 166 -40.08 0.75 36.79
C ARG A 166 -39.48 1.29 38.09
N LEU A 167 -38.17 1.50 38.13
CA LEU A 167 -37.49 2.05 39.30
C LEU A 167 -38.01 3.46 39.65
N ASP A 168 -38.18 4.32 38.65
CA ASP A 168 -38.74 5.67 38.84
C ASP A 168 -40.17 5.62 39.40
N ALA A 169 -40.98 4.63 38.99
CA ALA A 169 -42.34 4.44 39.49
C ALA A 169 -42.41 3.85 40.91
N GLU A 170 -41.53 2.90 41.23
CA GLU A 170 -41.46 2.24 42.55
C GLU A 170 -40.78 3.13 43.61
N HIS A 171 -39.88 4.04 43.19
CA HIS A 171 -39.06 4.86 44.09
C HIS A 171 -39.02 6.35 43.66
N PRO A 172 -40.17 7.05 43.56
CA PRO A 172 -40.24 8.39 42.97
C PRO A 172 -39.48 9.48 43.75
N ALA A 173 -39.15 9.24 45.03
CA ALA A 173 -38.43 10.19 45.88
C ALA A 173 -36.90 10.01 45.85
N VAL A 174 -36.37 8.97 45.20
CA VAL A 174 -34.94 8.68 45.15
C VAL A 174 -34.42 9.03 43.75
N PRO A 175 -33.66 10.12 43.57
CA PRO A 175 -33.13 10.50 42.27
C PRO A 175 -31.95 9.60 41.85
N ALA A 176 -31.75 9.47 40.54
CA ALA A 176 -30.55 8.84 39.99
C ALA A 176 -29.30 9.64 40.38
N THR A 177 -28.25 8.95 40.84
CA THR A 177 -26.97 9.57 41.15
C THR A 177 -26.25 9.91 39.86
N GLU A 178 -25.79 11.15 39.73
CA GLU A 178 -24.90 11.57 38.64
C GLU A 178 -23.47 11.08 38.93
N TYR A 179 -22.77 10.65 37.88
CA TYR A 179 -21.34 10.35 37.91
C TYR A 179 -20.52 11.54 37.42
#